data_AF-A0A354RBP5-F1
#
_entry.id   AF-A0A354RBP5-F1
#
_cell.length_a   1.000
_cell.length_b   1.000
_cell.length_c   1.000
_cell.angle_alpha   90.00
_cell.angle_beta   90.00
_cell.angle_gamma   90.00
#
_symmetry.space_group_name_H-M   'P 1'
#
loop_
_entity.id
_entity.type
_entity.pdbx_description
1 polymer ?
#
loop_
_entity_poly.entity_id
_entity_poly.type
_entity_poly.pdbx_seq_one_letter_code
_entity_poly.pdbx_strand_id
1 'polypeptide(L)'
;MKYALFVVFFPIMFLGSLQAHFVVDCPDDLRGMINDYLAEHDNHESNQVTKGLRNHLVNKGFTFAQVKATKVGSKYLISVTTGEMGKASFQGNQSLSDEGLLSYLNWKSGEPFNYGKFQSSAARLNANRFVKVDAKLAPTRGEDGEILVDAAFTVEDSTPIAFSLGFSNDGSSQSSGWRGKAGIELWEPFGDADKLLFSYASDPEDFSQYNSYAMQYLFGSEGFSQVLYAGYSQSEYDNVISSSDINVAGDGYHIGFSASYLLGSDSVSDLALTFGITYLDTANRIDFYGTPYG
;
A
#
# COMPACT_ATOMS: atom_id res chain seq x y z
N MET A 1 37.73 26.31 16.86
CA MET A 1 36.73 25.29 17.27
C MET A 1 36.80 24.15 16.27
N LYS A 2 37.23 22.96 16.72
CA LYS A 2 37.39 21.77 15.87
C LYS A 2 36.11 20.94 15.97
N TYR A 3 35.43 20.73 14.84
CA TYR A 3 34.30 19.80 14.75
C TYR A 3 34.86 18.40 14.52
N ALA A 4 34.58 17.48 15.44
CA ALA A 4 34.91 16.07 15.30
C ALA A 4 33.78 15.38 14.51
N LEU A 5 34.15 14.82 13.37
CA LEU A 5 33.32 13.97 12.52
C LEU A 5 33.18 12.60 13.18
N PHE A 6 32.00 12.25 13.69
CA PHE A 6 31.71 10.88 14.15
C PHE A 6 31.36 10.01 12.93
N VAL A 7 32.33 9.25 12.45
CA VAL A 7 32.10 8.15 11.51
C VAL A 7 31.81 6.91 12.35
N VAL A 8 30.54 6.49 12.40
CA VAL A 8 30.16 5.22 13.02
C VAL A 8 30.43 4.12 11.99
N PHE A 9 31.55 3.41 12.18
CA PHE A 9 31.84 2.17 11.48
C PHE A 9 30.92 1.07 12.05
N PHE A 10 29.97 0.61 11.25
CA PHE A 10 29.28 -0.65 11.54
C PHE A 10 30.23 -1.81 11.19
N PRO A 11 30.63 -2.65 12.16
CA PRO A 11 31.34 -3.87 11.82
C PRO A 11 30.36 -4.80 11.12
N ILE A 12 30.65 -5.11 9.85
CA ILE A 12 30.03 -6.22 9.12
C ILE A 12 30.37 -7.48 9.90
N MET A 13 29.40 -7.98 10.69
CA MET A 13 29.48 -9.31 11.27
C MET A 13 29.36 -10.33 10.14
N PHE A 14 30.49 -10.74 9.58
CA PHE A 14 30.62 -12.03 8.90
C PHE A 14 30.58 -13.13 9.97
N LEU A 15 29.37 -13.49 10.42
CA LEU A 15 29.14 -14.66 11.24
C LEU A 15 28.72 -15.82 10.33
N GLY A 16 29.71 -16.63 9.96
CA GLY A 16 29.58 -18.07 9.70
C GLY A 16 28.83 -18.56 8.47
N SER A 17 29.56 -18.86 7.39
CA SER A 17 29.62 -20.26 6.90
C SER A 17 30.91 -20.51 6.11
N LEU A 18 31.90 -21.08 6.80
CA LEU A 18 33.01 -21.77 6.14
C LEU A 18 32.46 -23.10 5.58
N GLN A 19 31.69 -23.05 4.49
CA GLN A 19 31.55 -24.15 3.50
C GLN A 19 30.48 -23.95 2.40
N ALA A 20 29.94 -22.74 2.16
CA ALA A 20 28.97 -22.59 1.06
C ALA A 20 29.55 -23.10 -0.28
N HIS A 21 28.97 -24.19 -0.82
CA HIS A 21 29.31 -24.78 -2.12
C HIS A 21 28.95 -23.84 -3.27
N PHE A 22 28.06 -22.88 -2.99
CA PHE A 22 27.53 -21.92 -3.93
C PHE A 22 27.97 -20.49 -3.60
N VAL A 23 28.25 -19.71 -4.65
CA VAL A 23 28.36 -18.25 -4.62
C VAL A 23 27.18 -17.72 -5.43
N VAL A 24 26.53 -16.64 -4.99
CA VAL A 24 25.31 -16.15 -5.63
C VAL A 24 25.56 -14.79 -6.27
N ASP A 25 25.14 -14.67 -7.54
CA ASP A 25 25.06 -13.43 -8.30
C ASP A 25 23.60 -13.22 -8.70
N CYS A 26 22.94 -12.21 -8.13
CA CYS A 26 21.50 -11.99 -8.27
C CYS A 26 21.10 -10.55 -7.90
N PRO A 27 19.91 -10.09 -8.35
CA PRO A 27 19.30 -8.85 -7.89
C PRO A 27 19.21 -8.80 -6.36
N ASP A 28 19.46 -7.63 -5.77
CA ASP A 28 19.52 -7.45 -4.32
C ASP A 28 18.23 -7.90 -3.62
N ASP A 29 17.08 -7.60 -4.21
CA ASP A 29 15.75 -7.93 -3.68
C ASP A 29 15.47 -9.44 -3.59
N LEU A 30 16.20 -10.26 -4.35
CA LEU A 30 16.03 -11.71 -4.38
C LEU A 30 17.05 -12.44 -3.51
N ARG A 31 18.12 -11.75 -3.09
CA ARG A 31 19.27 -12.40 -2.45
C ARG A 31 18.89 -13.14 -1.17
N GLY A 32 18.01 -12.58 -0.34
CA GLY A 32 17.51 -13.24 0.86
C GLY A 32 16.84 -14.58 0.54
N MET A 33 15.80 -14.53 -0.31
CA MET A 33 15.05 -15.73 -0.75
C MET A 33 15.94 -16.79 -1.41
N ILE A 34 16.90 -16.36 -2.24
CA ILE A 34 17.83 -17.29 -2.91
C ILE A 34 18.76 -17.94 -1.89
N ASN A 35 19.31 -17.16 -0.95
CA ASN A 35 20.20 -17.70 0.08
C ASN A 35 19.48 -18.69 1.00
N ASP A 36 18.23 -18.39 1.39
CA ASP A 36 17.41 -19.28 2.20
C ASP A 36 17.15 -20.61 1.46
N TYR A 37 16.76 -20.53 0.18
CA TYR A 37 16.57 -21.72 -0.65
C TYR A 37 17.85 -22.55 -0.78
N LEU A 38 19.00 -21.91 -1.02
CA LEU A 38 20.28 -22.60 -1.18
C LEU A 38 20.77 -23.23 0.12
N ALA A 39 20.55 -22.59 1.27
CA ALA A 39 20.91 -23.13 2.57
C ALA A 39 20.17 -24.45 2.87
N GLU A 40 18.91 -24.57 2.44
CA GLU A 40 18.11 -25.81 2.57
C GLU A 40 18.54 -26.91 1.59
N HIS A 41 19.28 -26.58 0.53
CA HIS A 41 19.59 -27.49 -0.59
C HIS A 41 21.10 -27.59 -0.90
N ASP A 42 21.98 -27.26 0.05
CA ASP A 42 23.45 -27.20 -0.12
C ASP A 42 24.09 -28.54 -0.56
N ASN A 43 23.42 -29.67 -0.28
CA ASN A 43 23.91 -31.01 -0.59
C ASN A 43 23.47 -31.56 -1.97
N HIS A 44 22.79 -30.77 -2.79
CA HIS A 44 22.26 -31.22 -4.07
C HIS A 44 23.21 -30.94 -5.26
N GLU A 45 23.12 -31.80 -6.28
CA GLU A 45 23.80 -31.60 -7.56
C GLU A 45 23.40 -30.25 -8.19
N SER A 46 24.36 -29.54 -8.79
CA SER A 46 24.15 -28.17 -9.29
C SER A 46 22.98 -28.04 -10.27
N ASN A 47 22.73 -29.08 -11.07
CA ASN A 47 21.61 -29.13 -12.02
C ASN A 47 20.25 -29.28 -11.34
N GLN A 48 20.19 -29.97 -10.20
CA GLN A 48 18.96 -30.09 -9.42
C GLN A 48 18.66 -28.79 -8.66
N VAL A 49 19.71 -28.17 -8.11
CA VAL A 49 19.62 -26.86 -7.44
C VAL A 49 19.10 -25.79 -8.41
N THR A 50 19.68 -25.68 -9.60
CA THR A 50 19.27 -24.63 -10.57
C THR A 50 17.83 -24.82 -11.04
N LYS A 51 17.41 -26.05 -11.34
CA LYS A 51 16.04 -26.36 -11.73
C LYS A 51 15.04 -26.10 -10.60
N GLY A 52 15.38 -26.52 -9.39
CA GLY A 52 14.55 -26.32 -8.21
C GLY A 52 14.41 -24.84 -7.85
N LEU A 53 15.52 -24.10 -7.82
CA LEU A 53 15.53 -22.66 -7.56
C LEU A 53 14.73 -21.89 -8.61
N ARG A 54 14.89 -22.22 -9.89
CA ARG A 54 14.07 -21.62 -10.96
C ARG A 54 12.59 -21.86 -10.72
N ASN A 55 12.19 -23.10 -10.41
CA ASN A 55 10.79 -23.41 -10.14
C ASN A 55 10.28 -22.67 -8.90
N HIS A 56 11.09 -22.54 -7.85
CA HIS A 56 10.76 -21.77 -6.66
C HIS A 56 10.49 -20.30 -6.99
N LEU A 57 11.37 -19.66 -7.76
CA LEU A 57 11.21 -18.27 -8.19
C LEU A 57 9.97 -18.06 -9.07
N VAL A 58 9.71 -18.98 -10.01
CA VAL A 58 8.50 -18.95 -10.84
C VAL A 58 7.23 -19.07 -9.98
N ASN A 59 7.23 -19.97 -8.99
CA ASN A 59 6.11 -20.13 -8.06
C ASN A 59 5.88 -18.88 -7.18
N LYS A 60 6.92 -18.08 -6.94
CA LYS A 60 6.84 -16.78 -6.25
C LYS A 60 6.49 -15.61 -7.19
N GLY A 61 6.19 -15.89 -8.47
CA GLY A 61 5.69 -14.90 -9.44
C GLY A 61 6.75 -14.34 -10.41
N PHE A 62 8.02 -14.72 -10.26
CA PHE A 62 9.10 -14.33 -11.19
C PHE A 62 9.11 -15.24 -12.43
N THR A 63 8.07 -15.13 -13.26
CA THR A 63 7.81 -16.03 -14.40
C THR A 63 8.98 -16.13 -15.39
N PHE A 64 9.77 -15.08 -15.52
CA PHE A 64 10.92 -14.99 -16.43
C PHE A 64 12.27 -15.25 -15.75
N ALA A 65 12.29 -15.78 -14.52
CA ALA A 65 13.52 -16.11 -13.82
C ALA A 65 14.37 -17.12 -14.61
N GLN A 66 15.65 -16.80 -14.76
CA GLN A 66 16.68 -17.65 -15.31
C GLN A 66 17.70 -17.96 -14.21
N VAL A 67 18.12 -19.22 -14.13
CA VAL A 67 19.13 -19.67 -13.16
C VAL A 67 20.19 -20.45 -13.92
N LYS A 68 21.45 -20.04 -13.77
CA LYS A 68 22.62 -20.68 -14.39
C LYS A 68 23.62 -21.04 -13.29
N ALA A 69 24.27 -22.19 -13.44
CA ALA A 69 25.38 -22.59 -12.57
C ALA A 69 26.66 -22.69 -13.40
N THR A 70 27.69 -21.96 -12.98
CA THR A 70 29.02 -22.00 -13.60
C THR A 70 30.04 -22.43 -12.55
N LYS A 71 30.85 -23.45 -12.85
CA LYS A 71 31.89 -23.90 -11.93
C LYS A 71 33.03 -22.88 -11.92
N VAL A 72 33.35 -22.35 -10.74
CA VAL A 72 34.45 -21.39 -10.51
C VAL A 72 35.35 -21.94 -9.42
N GLY A 73 36.48 -22.55 -9.82
CA GLY A 73 37.36 -23.27 -8.90
C GLY A 73 36.69 -24.49 -8.28
N SER A 74 36.62 -24.54 -6.94
CA SER A 74 35.96 -25.60 -6.17
C SER A 74 34.48 -25.34 -5.88
N LYS A 75 33.94 -24.18 -6.29
CA LYS A 75 32.56 -23.75 -6.01
C LYS A 75 31.74 -23.60 -7.29
N TYR A 76 30.43 -23.50 -7.14
CA TYR A 76 29.51 -23.14 -8.22
C TYR A 76 29.04 -21.69 -8.03
N LEU A 77 29.17 -20.87 -9.05
CA LEU A 77 28.52 -19.57 -9.14
C LEU A 77 27.09 -19.79 -9.67
N ILE A 78 26.10 -19.51 -8.83
CA ILE A 78 24.69 -19.48 -9.19
C ILE A 78 24.35 -18.05 -9.60
N SER A 79 24.18 -17.83 -10.91
CA SER A 79 23.71 -16.56 -11.45
C SER A 79 22.21 -16.62 -11.68
N VAL A 80 21.48 -15.70 -11.06
CA VAL A 80 20.03 -15.55 -11.20
C VAL A 80 19.74 -14.22 -11.86
N THR A 81 19.03 -14.25 -12.98
CA THR A 81 18.48 -13.05 -13.62
C THR A 81 16.97 -13.18 -13.71
N THR A 82 16.27 -12.06 -13.59
CA THR A 82 14.81 -12.00 -13.78
C THR A 82 14.47 -11.31 -15.08
N GLY A 83 13.20 -11.41 -15.49
CA GLY A 83 12.68 -10.43 -16.41
C GLY A 83 12.61 -9.08 -15.69
N GLU A 84 12.91 -8.01 -16.40
CA GLU A 84 12.76 -6.64 -15.91
C GLU A 84 11.57 -5.98 -16.60
N MET A 85 10.89 -5.09 -15.88
CA MET A 85 9.84 -4.26 -16.45
C MET A 85 10.46 -3.33 -17.49
N GLY A 86 9.96 -3.43 -18.71
CA GLY A 86 10.36 -2.62 -19.84
C GLY A 86 9.52 -1.35 -19.95
N LYS A 87 9.42 -0.83 -21.17
CA LYS A 87 8.64 0.36 -21.47
C LYS A 87 7.15 0.06 -21.33
N ALA A 88 6.44 1.00 -20.73
CA ALA A 88 4.99 1.04 -20.71
C ALA A 88 4.47 2.07 -21.72
N SER A 89 3.37 1.76 -22.37
CA SER A 89 2.61 2.72 -23.16
C SER A 89 1.13 2.64 -22.80
N PHE A 90 0.46 3.78 -22.77
CA PHE A 90 -0.96 3.89 -22.47
C PHE A 90 -1.74 4.41 -23.68
N GLN A 91 -2.97 3.91 -23.81
CA GLN A 91 -3.93 4.39 -24.78
C GLN A 91 -5.32 4.40 -24.18
N GLY A 92 -6.04 5.51 -24.34
CA GLY A 92 -7.46 5.61 -23.99
C GLY A 92 -7.76 6.20 -22.62
N ASN A 93 -6.74 6.41 -21.77
CA ASN A 93 -6.87 7.17 -20.55
C ASN A 93 -7.06 8.66 -20.87
N GLN A 94 -8.18 9.22 -20.41
CA GLN A 94 -8.53 10.63 -20.59
C GLN A 94 -8.60 11.37 -19.26
N SER A 95 -8.83 10.63 -18.17
CA SER A 95 -9.11 11.17 -16.85
C SER A 95 -7.99 10.85 -15.84
N LEU A 96 -7.28 9.74 -16.02
CA LEU A 96 -6.15 9.33 -15.18
C LEU A 96 -4.81 9.53 -15.91
N SER A 97 -3.77 9.95 -15.18
CA SER A 97 -2.42 10.15 -15.72
C SER A 97 -1.70 8.82 -15.98
N ASP A 98 -0.78 8.82 -16.94
CA ASP A 98 0.08 7.67 -17.23
C ASP A 98 0.89 7.29 -15.99
N GLU A 99 1.46 8.28 -15.30
CA GLU A 99 2.23 8.12 -14.07
C GLU A 99 1.38 7.53 -12.93
N GLY A 100 0.14 8.00 -12.79
CA GLY A 100 -0.81 7.48 -11.81
C GLY A 100 -1.18 6.02 -12.10
N LEU A 101 -1.47 5.70 -13.36
CA LEU A 101 -1.72 4.33 -13.80
C LEU A 101 -0.52 3.41 -13.58
N LEU A 102 0.70 3.87 -13.86
CA LEU A 102 1.93 3.11 -13.55
C LEU A 102 2.05 2.81 -12.05
N SER A 103 1.78 3.80 -11.21
CA SER A 103 1.77 3.63 -9.75
C SER A 103 0.71 2.62 -9.31
N TYR A 104 -0.52 2.71 -9.82
CA TYR A 104 -1.59 1.76 -9.51
C TYR A 104 -1.31 0.33 -10.01
N LEU A 105 -0.66 0.20 -11.16
CA LEU A 105 -0.28 -1.10 -11.76
C LEU A 105 0.98 -1.69 -11.15
N ASN A 106 1.65 -0.93 -10.27
CA ASN A 106 2.95 -1.26 -9.73
C ASN A 106 3.99 -1.56 -10.83
N TRP A 107 4.10 -0.64 -11.79
CA TRP A 107 4.98 -0.78 -12.93
C TRP A 107 6.10 0.24 -12.89
N LYS A 108 7.34 -0.23 -12.80
CA LYS A 108 8.53 0.61 -12.77
C LYS A 108 9.64 0.05 -13.65
N SER A 109 9.96 0.76 -14.72
CA SER A 109 10.95 0.33 -15.71
C SER A 109 12.31 0.05 -15.05
N GLY A 110 12.93 -1.08 -15.41
CA GLY A 110 14.21 -1.54 -14.88
C GLY A 110 14.11 -2.34 -13.58
N GLU A 111 12.95 -2.44 -12.95
CA GLU A 111 12.76 -3.30 -11.77
C GLU A 111 12.32 -4.72 -12.15
N PRO A 112 12.59 -5.73 -11.30
CA PRO A 112 12.20 -7.12 -11.57
C PRO A 112 10.69 -7.27 -11.82
N PHE A 113 10.33 -7.83 -12.97
CA PHE A 113 8.94 -8.15 -13.29
C PHE A 113 8.45 -9.35 -12.47
N ASN A 114 7.42 -9.11 -11.65
CA ASN A 114 6.68 -10.13 -10.93
C ASN A 114 5.23 -10.19 -11.44
N TYR A 115 4.88 -11.28 -12.12
CA TYR A 115 3.56 -11.44 -12.74
C TYR A 115 2.43 -11.47 -11.70
N GLY A 116 2.66 -12.11 -10.54
CA GLY A 116 1.66 -12.19 -9.48
C GLY A 116 1.35 -10.83 -8.85
N LYS A 117 2.39 -10.02 -8.58
CA LYS A 117 2.22 -8.64 -8.12
C LYS A 117 1.48 -7.80 -9.15
N PHE A 118 1.94 -7.82 -10.41
CA PHE A 118 1.31 -7.08 -11.50
C PHE A 118 -0.17 -7.45 -11.67
N GLN A 119 -0.49 -8.75 -11.73
CA GLN A 119 -1.88 -9.22 -11.87
C GLN A 119 -2.76 -8.76 -10.70
N SER A 120 -2.23 -8.83 -9.47
CA SER A 120 -2.96 -8.40 -8.27
C SER A 120 -3.24 -6.90 -8.27
N SER A 121 -2.26 -6.09 -8.70
CA SER A 121 -2.40 -4.65 -8.87
C SER A 121 -3.42 -4.30 -9.96
N ALA A 122 -3.32 -4.93 -11.14
CA ALA A 122 -4.27 -4.74 -12.23
C ALA A 122 -5.71 -5.15 -11.84
N ALA A 123 -5.87 -6.27 -11.13
CA ALA A 123 -7.18 -6.70 -10.62
C ALA A 123 -7.77 -5.71 -9.61
N ARG A 124 -6.94 -5.17 -8.71
CA ARG A 124 -7.37 -4.14 -7.75
C ARG A 124 -7.77 -2.84 -8.44
N LEU A 125 -7.01 -2.41 -9.46
CA LEU A 125 -7.35 -1.24 -10.26
C LEU A 125 -8.70 -1.45 -10.98
N ASN A 126 -8.87 -2.61 -11.64
CA ASN A 126 -10.09 -2.98 -12.38
C ASN A 126 -11.32 -3.25 -11.49
N ALA A 127 -11.15 -3.39 -10.17
CA ALA A 127 -12.27 -3.47 -9.24
C ALA A 127 -12.97 -2.10 -9.04
N ASN A 128 -12.37 -1.01 -9.52
CA ASN A 128 -12.94 0.33 -9.44
C ASN A 128 -13.88 0.60 -10.61
N ARG A 129 -15.00 1.28 -10.32
CA ARG A 129 -16.12 1.43 -11.27
C ARG A 129 -15.85 2.35 -12.47
N PHE A 130 -14.84 3.21 -12.39
CA PHE A 130 -14.57 4.26 -13.39
C PHE A 130 -13.31 3.98 -14.22
N VAL A 131 -12.64 2.85 -14.02
CA VAL A 131 -11.44 2.50 -14.77
C VAL A 131 -11.41 1.01 -15.08
N LYS A 132 -11.02 0.68 -16.31
CA LYS A 132 -10.72 -0.67 -16.75
C LYS A 132 -9.45 -0.64 -17.59
N VAL A 133 -8.49 -1.45 -17.20
CA VAL A 133 -7.19 -1.60 -17.85
C VAL A 133 -7.08 -3.02 -18.39
N ASP A 134 -6.82 -3.11 -19.69
CA ASP A 134 -6.33 -4.33 -20.33
C ASP A 134 -4.85 -4.17 -20.64
N ALA A 135 -4.08 -5.22 -20.42
CA ALA A 135 -2.63 -5.18 -20.51
C ALA A 135 -2.11 -6.25 -21.47
N LYS A 136 -1.37 -5.82 -22.49
CA LYS A 136 -0.65 -6.72 -23.38
C LYS A 136 0.84 -6.67 -23.07
N LEU A 137 1.31 -7.73 -22.40
CA LEU A 137 2.72 -7.92 -22.09
C LEU A 137 3.47 -8.47 -23.31
N ALA A 138 4.60 -7.86 -23.63
CA ALA A 138 5.47 -8.21 -24.75
C ALA A 138 6.90 -8.48 -24.24
N PRO A 139 7.19 -9.71 -23.78
CA PRO A 139 8.55 -10.07 -23.38
C PRO A 139 9.46 -10.11 -24.60
N THR A 140 10.56 -9.36 -24.55
CA THR A 140 11.63 -9.35 -25.53
C THR A 140 12.93 -9.83 -24.89
N ARG A 141 13.87 -10.30 -25.71
CA ARG A 141 15.18 -10.74 -25.25
C ARG A 141 16.22 -9.71 -25.71
N GLY A 142 16.95 -9.15 -24.76
CA GLY A 142 18.07 -8.25 -25.01
C GLY A 142 19.30 -8.98 -25.56
N GLU A 143 20.33 -8.22 -25.96
CA GLU A 143 21.56 -8.76 -26.56
C GLU A 143 22.30 -9.71 -25.62
N ASP A 144 22.26 -9.44 -24.31
CA ASP A 144 22.91 -10.25 -23.27
C ASP A 144 22.05 -11.42 -22.76
N GLY A 145 20.87 -11.63 -23.37
CA GLY A 145 19.93 -12.69 -23.00
C GLY A 145 18.99 -12.35 -21.84
N GLU A 146 19.07 -11.11 -21.34
CA GLU A 146 18.13 -10.50 -20.41
C GLU A 146 16.72 -10.47 -21.02
N ILE A 147 15.70 -10.55 -20.16
CA ILE A 147 14.30 -10.48 -20.59
C ILE A 147 13.75 -9.12 -20.18
N LEU A 148 13.33 -8.31 -21.15
CA LEU A 148 12.61 -7.07 -20.92
C LEU A 148 11.14 -7.31 -21.21
N VAL A 149 10.27 -6.99 -20.26
CA VAL A 149 8.82 -7.17 -20.40
C VAL A 149 8.22 -5.81 -20.69
N ASP A 150 8.03 -5.46 -21.95
CA ASP A 150 7.29 -4.24 -22.31
C ASP A 150 5.79 -4.45 -22.09
N ALA A 151 5.04 -3.36 -21.84
CA ALA A 151 3.60 -3.41 -21.68
C ALA A 151 2.90 -2.34 -22.51
N ALA A 152 1.85 -2.75 -23.22
CA ALA A 152 0.88 -1.84 -23.83
C ALA A 152 -0.44 -1.95 -23.05
N PHE A 153 -0.86 -0.84 -22.46
CA PHE A 153 -2.06 -0.71 -21.65
C PHE A 153 -3.16 -0.01 -22.43
N THR A 154 -4.29 -0.68 -22.60
CA THR A 154 -5.52 -0.08 -23.10
C THR A 154 -6.40 0.26 -21.92
N VAL A 155 -6.74 1.53 -21.78
CA VAL A 155 -7.48 2.06 -20.64
C VAL A 155 -8.82 2.60 -21.11
N GLU A 156 -9.88 2.14 -20.46
CA GLU A 156 -11.21 2.74 -20.52
C GLU A 156 -11.43 3.44 -19.18
N ASP A 157 -11.31 4.76 -19.14
CA ASP A 157 -11.61 5.55 -17.95
C ASP A 157 -12.83 6.47 -18.13
N SER A 158 -13.36 6.90 -17.00
CA SER A 158 -14.43 7.88 -16.88
C SER A 158 -14.11 8.80 -15.71
N THR A 159 -14.89 9.87 -15.54
CA THR A 159 -14.70 10.85 -14.46
C THR A 159 -14.48 10.14 -13.11
N PRO A 160 -13.28 10.27 -12.50
CA PRO A 160 -12.84 9.38 -11.43
C PRO A 160 -13.33 9.89 -10.07
N ILE A 161 -14.66 9.97 -9.96
CA ILE A 161 -15.40 10.47 -8.81
C ILE A 161 -16.32 9.38 -8.32
N ALA A 162 -16.16 8.99 -7.06
CA ALA A 162 -17.00 8.00 -6.41
C ALA A 162 -17.88 8.61 -5.31
N PHE A 163 -19.19 8.61 -5.52
CA PHE A 163 -20.19 8.86 -4.49
C PHE A 163 -20.54 7.57 -3.75
N SER A 164 -20.72 7.69 -2.43
CA SER A 164 -21.21 6.63 -1.54
C SER A 164 -22.30 7.16 -0.61
N LEU A 165 -23.27 6.30 -0.30
CA LEU A 165 -24.30 6.53 0.70
C LEU A 165 -24.43 5.25 1.54
N GLY A 166 -24.57 5.40 2.84
CA GLY A 166 -24.66 4.28 3.77
C GLY A 166 -25.58 4.59 4.94
N PHE A 167 -26.23 3.55 5.46
CA PHE A 167 -27.07 3.61 6.65
C PHE A 167 -26.69 2.45 7.56
N SER A 168 -26.48 2.74 8.84
CA SER A 168 -26.19 1.73 9.85
C SER A 168 -27.05 1.97 11.09
N ASN A 169 -27.34 0.90 11.82
CA ASN A 169 -28.01 0.94 13.13
C ASN A 169 -27.00 0.61 14.23
N ASP A 170 -25.94 1.42 14.31
CA ASP A 170 -24.82 1.31 15.25
C ASP A 170 -24.72 2.52 16.18
N GLY A 171 -25.79 3.32 16.24
CA GLY A 171 -25.96 4.40 17.21
C GLY A 171 -26.10 3.87 18.63
N SER A 172 -25.92 4.77 19.60
CA SER A 172 -26.04 4.42 21.02
C SER A 172 -27.50 4.41 21.45
N SER A 173 -27.81 3.81 22.61
CA SER A 173 -29.15 3.90 23.22
C SER A 173 -29.55 5.32 23.63
N GLN A 174 -28.63 6.29 23.56
CA GLN A 174 -28.84 7.70 23.84
C GLN A 174 -29.03 8.54 22.57
N SER A 175 -28.98 7.93 21.38
CA SER A 175 -29.36 8.55 20.10
C SER A 175 -30.48 7.73 19.44
N SER A 176 -30.89 8.07 18.22
CA SER A 176 -31.91 7.30 17.47
C SER A 176 -31.51 5.85 17.15
N GLY A 177 -30.26 5.46 17.42
CA GLY A 177 -29.67 4.20 16.97
C GLY A 177 -29.20 4.22 15.51
N TRP A 178 -29.68 5.16 14.67
CA TRP A 178 -29.32 5.22 13.26
C TRP A 178 -28.16 6.17 12.95
N ARG A 179 -27.36 5.83 11.94
CA ARG A 179 -26.32 6.66 11.36
C ARG A 179 -26.42 6.65 9.85
N GLY A 180 -26.63 7.81 9.25
CA GLY A 180 -26.49 8.04 7.82
C GLY A 180 -25.08 8.52 7.50
N LYS A 181 -24.50 8.04 6.40
CA LYS A 181 -23.19 8.46 5.90
C LYS A 181 -23.28 8.77 4.41
N ALA A 182 -22.69 9.87 4.00
CA ALA A 182 -22.48 10.24 2.61
C ALA A 182 -20.99 10.47 2.39
N GLY A 183 -20.46 10.02 1.25
CA GLY A 183 -19.04 10.16 0.93
C GLY A 183 -18.79 10.48 -0.52
N ILE A 184 -17.70 11.20 -0.77
CA ILE A 184 -17.16 11.53 -2.08
C ILE A 184 -15.69 11.13 -2.07
N GLU A 185 -15.26 10.37 -3.07
CA GLU A 185 -13.86 10.03 -3.34
C GLU A 185 -13.49 10.61 -4.71
N LEU A 186 -12.38 11.32 -4.77
CA LEU A 186 -11.79 11.87 -5.99
C LEU A 186 -10.43 11.20 -6.18
N TRP A 187 -10.12 10.71 -7.37
CA TRP A 187 -8.77 10.26 -7.71
C TRP A 187 -8.06 11.32 -8.51
N GLU A 188 -6.76 11.42 -8.27
CA GLU A 188 -5.85 12.37 -8.90
C GLU A 188 -6.31 13.84 -8.82
N PRO A 189 -6.92 14.33 -7.71
CA PRO A 189 -7.30 15.74 -7.62
C PRO A 189 -6.11 16.71 -7.68
N PHE A 190 -4.92 16.31 -7.21
CA PHE A 190 -3.77 17.23 -7.11
C PHE A 190 -2.45 16.65 -7.64
N GLY A 191 -2.33 15.33 -7.77
CA GLY A 191 -1.11 14.65 -8.20
C GLY A 191 -1.34 13.20 -8.60
N ASP A 192 -0.29 12.57 -9.11
CA ASP A 192 -0.37 11.21 -9.65
C ASP A 192 -0.66 10.18 -8.56
N ALA A 193 -1.65 9.33 -8.82
CA ALA A 193 -2.12 8.30 -7.88
C ALA A 193 -2.49 8.79 -6.47
N ASP A 194 -2.85 10.07 -6.33
CA ASP A 194 -3.39 10.60 -5.08
C ASP A 194 -4.92 10.46 -5.01
N LYS A 195 -5.46 10.54 -3.79
CA LYS A 195 -6.90 10.45 -3.56
C LYS A 195 -7.34 11.44 -2.50
N LEU A 196 -8.50 12.05 -2.74
CA LEU A 196 -9.18 12.87 -1.75
C LEU A 196 -10.53 12.27 -1.40
N LEU A 197 -10.74 11.98 -0.12
CA LEU A 197 -11.98 11.45 0.42
C LEU A 197 -12.61 12.50 1.32
N PHE A 198 -13.89 12.77 1.08
CA PHE A 198 -14.73 13.54 1.96
C PHE A 198 -15.86 12.64 2.45
N SER A 199 -16.20 12.76 3.73
CA SER A 199 -17.34 12.07 4.31
C SER A 199 -18.10 12.96 5.26
N TYR A 200 -19.41 12.81 5.22
CA TYR A 200 -20.36 13.41 6.15
C TYR A 200 -21.18 12.31 6.79
N ALA A 201 -21.33 12.36 8.11
CA ALA A 201 -22.16 11.44 8.86
C ALA A 201 -23.13 12.23 9.73
N SER A 202 -24.36 11.75 9.83
CA SER A 202 -25.41 12.35 10.66
C SER A 202 -26.29 11.28 11.30
N ASP A 203 -27.02 11.67 12.33
CA ASP A 203 -28.24 10.96 12.71
C ASP A 203 -29.36 11.33 11.71
N PRO A 204 -29.92 10.37 10.95
CA PRO A 204 -30.91 10.68 9.92
C PRO A 204 -32.33 10.87 10.47
N GLU A 205 -32.61 10.45 11.71
CA GLU A 205 -33.89 10.69 12.37
C GLU A 205 -33.90 12.07 13.05
N ASP A 206 -32.74 12.50 13.55
CA ASP A 206 -32.57 13.83 14.12
C ASP A 206 -31.19 14.43 13.77
N PHE A 207 -31.16 15.22 12.70
CA PHE A 207 -29.93 15.86 12.20
C PHE A 207 -29.28 16.81 13.22
N SER A 208 -29.96 17.23 14.29
CA SER A 208 -29.33 18.06 15.32
C SER A 208 -28.43 17.27 16.27
N GLN A 209 -28.70 15.98 16.46
CA GLN A 209 -28.04 15.17 17.48
C GLN A 209 -26.61 14.76 17.14
N TYR A 210 -26.28 14.69 15.85
CA TYR A 210 -24.96 14.27 15.42
C TYR A 210 -24.66 14.76 14.01
N ASN A 211 -23.54 15.44 13.87
CA ASN A 211 -22.96 15.81 12.58
C ASN A 211 -21.46 15.60 12.63
N SER A 212 -20.90 14.89 11.66
CA SER A 212 -19.46 14.69 11.55
C SER A 212 -19.03 14.89 10.11
N TYR A 213 -18.01 15.69 9.92
CA TYR A 213 -17.34 15.94 8.66
C TYR A 213 -15.92 15.42 8.77
N ALA A 214 -15.46 14.67 7.77
CA ALA A 214 -14.07 14.22 7.71
C ALA A 214 -13.55 14.29 6.29
N MET A 215 -12.29 14.68 6.18
CA MET A 215 -11.54 14.79 4.94
C MET A 215 -10.23 14.03 5.09
N GLN A 216 -9.88 13.24 4.08
CA GLN A 216 -8.62 12.51 4.04
C GLN A 216 -7.98 12.68 2.67
N TYR A 217 -6.71 13.03 2.65
CA TYR A 217 -5.89 13.11 1.45
C TYR A 217 -4.81 12.03 1.52
N LEU A 218 -4.89 11.06 0.61
CA LEU A 218 -3.98 9.93 0.50
C LEU A 218 -3.03 10.18 -0.66
N PHE A 219 -1.74 10.02 -0.43
CA PHE A 219 -0.70 10.18 -1.44
C PHE A 219 0.50 9.30 -1.09
N GLY A 220 1.39 9.06 -2.04
CA GLY A 220 2.55 8.21 -1.82
C GLY A 220 2.96 7.46 -3.08
N SER A 221 3.75 6.42 -2.89
CA SER A 221 4.28 5.57 -3.95
C SER A 221 4.16 4.10 -3.59
N GLU A 222 4.61 3.21 -4.47
CA GLU A 222 4.71 1.79 -4.14
C GLU A 222 5.48 1.59 -2.83
N GLY A 223 4.93 0.76 -1.94
CA GLY A 223 5.54 0.42 -0.66
C GLY A 223 5.53 1.55 0.38
N PHE A 224 5.06 2.76 0.04
CA PHE A 224 5.01 3.90 0.96
C PHE A 224 3.74 4.71 0.79
N SER A 225 2.85 4.66 1.78
CA SER A 225 1.59 5.40 1.78
C SER A 225 1.58 6.49 2.85
N GLN A 226 0.96 7.63 2.53
CA GLN A 226 0.79 8.76 3.44
C GLN A 226 -0.66 9.20 3.43
N VAL A 227 -1.14 9.65 4.60
CA VAL A 227 -2.50 10.14 4.79
C VAL A 227 -2.44 11.41 5.63
N LEU A 228 -2.95 12.50 5.09
CA LEU A 228 -3.34 13.68 5.85
C LEU A 228 -4.83 13.60 6.10
N TYR A 229 -5.27 13.76 7.35
CA TYR A 229 -6.68 13.68 7.68
C TYR A 229 -7.08 14.77 8.66
N ALA A 230 -8.28 15.28 8.49
CA ALA A 230 -8.89 16.24 9.39
C ALA A 230 -10.39 16.00 9.48
N GLY A 231 -10.98 16.40 10.59
CA GLY A 231 -12.42 16.29 10.76
C GLY A 231 -12.93 17.13 11.90
N TYR A 232 -14.22 17.36 11.88
CA TYR A 232 -14.98 18.04 12.91
C TYR A 232 -16.23 17.22 13.19
N SER A 233 -16.54 17.02 14.46
CA SER A 233 -17.75 16.32 14.89
C SER A 233 -18.43 17.12 15.98
N GLN A 234 -19.75 17.24 15.89
CA GLN A 234 -20.62 17.79 16.91
C GLN A 234 -21.68 16.74 17.24
N SER A 235 -21.99 16.61 18.52
CA SER A 235 -23.05 15.77 19.03
C SER A 235 -23.80 16.50 20.14
N GLU A 236 -25.12 16.44 20.10
CA GLU A 236 -26.00 16.96 21.13
C GLU A 236 -26.98 15.85 21.49
N TYR A 237 -26.96 15.41 22.74
CA TYR A 237 -27.85 14.36 23.24
C TYR A 237 -28.71 14.90 24.36
N ASP A 238 -30.02 14.87 24.14
CA ASP A 238 -31.02 15.23 25.14
C ASP A 238 -31.32 14.02 26.05
N ASN A 239 -31.52 14.28 27.35
CA ASN A 239 -32.04 13.32 28.33
C ASN A 239 -31.23 12.01 28.45
N VAL A 240 -29.92 12.15 28.64
CA VAL A 240 -28.96 11.06 28.89
C VAL A 240 -29.34 10.20 30.11
N ILE A 241 -30.13 10.73 31.06
CA ILE A 241 -30.70 10.02 32.22
C ILE A 241 -32.20 10.34 32.33
N SER A 242 -33.07 9.33 32.22
CA SER A 242 -34.54 9.48 32.17
C SER A 242 -35.22 10.06 33.43
N SER A 243 -34.47 10.31 34.50
CA SER A 243 -34.96 10.92 35.75
C SER A 243 -34.51 12.38 35.96
N SER A 244 -33.75 12.97 35.04
CA SER A 244 -33.25 14.35 35.14
C SER A 244 -32.97 14.92 33.74
N ASP A 245 -33.44 16.13 33.44
CA ASP A 245 -33.14 16.84 32.19
C ASP A 245 -31.66 17.25 32.17
N ILE A 246 -30.81 16.30 31.73
CA ILE A 246 -29.37 16.46 31.53
C ILE A 246 -29.12 16.38 30.04
N ASN A 247 -28.64 17.48 29.47
CA ASN A 247 -28.22 17.55 28.08
C ASN A 247 -26.70 17.47 28.03
N VAL A 248 -26.18 16.59 27.17
CA VAL A 248 -24.74 16.44 26.94
C VAL A 248 -24.46 16.83 25.50
N ALA A 249 -23.71 17.91 25.34
CA ALA A 249 -23.22 18.36 24.05
C ALA A 249 -21.70 18.19 24.02
N GLY A 250 -21.17 17.68 22.91
CA GLY A 250 -19.75 17.53 22.69
C GLY A 250 -19.40 17.93 21.26
N ASP A 251 -18.39 18.76 21.11
CA ASP A 251 -17.82 19.13 19.81
C ASP A 251 -16.30 18.96 19.83
N GLY A 252 -15.73 18.71 18.66
CA GLY A 252 -14.30 18.60 18.55
C GLY A 252 -13.81 18.54 17.12
N TYR A 253 -12.57 18.97 16.93
CA TYR A 253 -11.86 18.81 15.68
C TYR A 253 -10.59 18.00 15.89
N HIS A 254 -10.18 17.31 14.83
CA HIS A 254 -8.92 16.63 14.79
C HIS A 254 -8.20 16.92 13.47
N ILE A 255 -6.88 16.88 13.54
CA ILE A 255 -6.00 16.90 12.37
C ILE A 255 -4.86 15.93 12.62
N GLY A 256 -4.45 15.20 11.61
CA GLY A 256 -3.38 14.25 11.74
C GLY A 256 -2.69 13.92 10.43
N PHE A 257 -1.55 13.28 10.60
CA PHE A 257 -0.72 12.74 9.54
C PHE A 257 -0.34 11.31 9.90
N SER A 258 -0.38 10.41 8.92
CA SER A 258 0.10 9.04 9.06
C SER A 258 0.90 8.65 7.83
N ALA A 259 2.01 7.94 8.02
CA ALA A 259 2.84 7.37 6.97
C ALA A 259 3.08 5.89 7.25
N SER A 260 3.08 5.05 6.22
CA SER A 260 3.27 3.61 6.33
C SER A 260 4.24 3.11 5.26
N TYR A 261 5.27 2.38 5.68
CA TYR A 261 6.27 1.77 4.81
C TYR A 261 6.18 0.24 4.89
N LEU A 262 6.02 -0.43 3.75
CA LEU A 262 5.96 -1.88 3.64
C LEU A 262 7.39 -2.45 3.69
N LEU A 263 7.68 -3.24 4.74
CA LEU A 263 9.00 -3.85 4.98
C LEU A 263 9.20 -5.17 4.25
N GLY A 264 8.11 -5.83 3.82
CA GLY A 264 8.17 -7.06 3.05
C GLY A 264 6.78 -7.60 2.75
N SER A 265 6.58 -8.05 1.51
CA SER A 265 5.41 -8.80 1.07
C SER A 265 5.84 -10.25 0.81
N ASP A 266 5.75 -11.11 1.82
CA ASP A 266 5.88 -12.55 1.61
C ASP A 266 4.49 -13.18 1.59
N SER A 267 4.37 -14.35 0.96
CA SER A 267 3.10 -15.00 0.58
C SER A 267 2.09 -15.28 1.72
N VAL A 268 2.43 -14.97 2.98
CA VAL A 268 1.59 -15.21 4.17
C VAL A 268 1.54 -14.00 5.13
N SER A 269 2.39 -12.99 4.98
CA SER A 269 2.38 -11.83 5.89
C SER A 269 2.96 -10.58 5.24
N ASP A 270 2.15 -9.53 5.18
CA ASP A 270 2.60 -8.18 4.88
C ASP A 270 3.01 -7.51 6.19
N LEU A 271 4.28 -7.11 6.30
CA LEU A 271 4.79 -6.35 7.45
C LEU A 271 4.93 -4.89 7.04
N ALA A 272 4.31 -3.98 7.78
CA ALA A 272 4.43 -2.55 7.56
C ALA A 272 4.86 -1.81 8.84
N LEU A 273 5.71 -0.81 8.69
CA LEU A 273 6.03 0.17 9.72
C LEU A 273 5.16 1.40 9.52
N THR A 274 4.34 1.73 10.51
CA THR A 274 3.46 2.90 10.47
C THR A 274 3.87 3.91 11.54
N PHE A 275 3.93 5.18 11.15
CA PHE A 275 4.17 6.33 12.02
C PHE A 275 3.03 7.33 11.86
N GLY A 276 2.54 7.90 12.95
CA GLY A 276 1.48 8.90 12.88
C GLY A 276 1.50 9.89 14.03
N ILE A 277 0.98 11.09 13.75
CA ILE A 277 0.77 12.16 14.72
C ILE A 277 -0.66 12.65 14.55
N THR A 278 -1.37 12.83 15.66
CA THR A 278 -2.73 13.35 15.70
C THR A 278 -2.83 14.44 16.74
N TYR A 279 -3.43 15.56 16.36
CA TYR A 279 -3.91 16.59 17.26
C TYR A 279 -5.43 16.45 17.39
N LEU A 280 -5.92 16.55 18.62
CA LEU A 280 -7.33 16.43 18.96
C LEU A 280 -7.68 17.55 19.96
N ASP A 281 -8.75 18.27 19.66
CA ASP A 281 -9.33 19.28 20.54
C ASP A 281 -10.82 18.99 20.69
N THR A 282 -11.26 18.84 21.93
CA THR A 282 -12.64 18.44 22.27
C THR A 282 -13.15 19.28 23.41
N ALA A 283 -14.35 19.83 23.24
CA ALA A 283 -15.12 20.48 24.28
C ALA A 283 -16.36 19.63 24.60
N ASN A 284 -16.68 19.50 25.88
CA ASN A 284 -17.90 18.86 26.34
C ASN A 284 -18.64 19.85 27.24
N ARG A 285 -19.93 20.06 26.99
CA ARG A 285 -20.83 20.83 27.83
C ARG A 285 -21.88 19.91 28.43
N ILE A 286 -22.09 20.03 29.73
CA ILE A 286 -23.16 19.32 30.44
C ILE A 286 -24.10 20.37 31.02
N ASP A 287 -25.31 20.42 30.49
CA ASP A 287 -26.35 21.34 30.95
C ASP A 287 -27.28 20.61 31.93
N PHE A 288 -27.44 21.18 33.13
CA PHE A 288 -28.37 20.69 34.15
C PHE A 288 -29.52 21.67 34.29
N TYR A 289 -30.78 21.24 34.06
CA TYR A 289 -31.96 22.09 34.21
C TYR A 289 -31.88 23.43 33.44
N GLY A 290 -31.29 23.44 32.23
CA GLY A 290 -31.16 24.63 31.40
C GLY A 290 -30.13 25.67 31.88
N THR A 291 -29.27 25.32 32.83
CA THR A 291 -28.13 26.17 33.25
C THR A 291 -26.81 25.55 32.77
N PRO A 292 -26.00 26.25 31.95
CA PRO A 292 -24.76 25.69 31.44
C PRO A 292 -23.66 25.64 32.50
N TYR A 293 -22.99 24.49 32.59
CA TYR A 293 -21.72 24.31 33.31
C TYR A 293 -20.65 23.88 32.31
N GLY A 294 -19.57 24.68 32.22
CA GLY A 294 -18.36 24.38 31.46
C GLY A 294 -17.24 23.86 32.36
#